data_AF-A0A6P4ZI54-F1
#
_entry.id   AF-A0A6P4ZI54-F1
#
_cell.length_a   1.000
_cell.length_b   1.000
_cell.length_c   1.000
_cell.angle_alpha   90.00
_cell.angle_beta   90.00
_cell.angle_gamma   90.00
#
_symmetry.space_group_name_H-M   'P 1'
#
loop_
_entity.id
_entity.type
_entity.pdbx_description
1 polymer ?
#
loop_
_entity_poly.entity_id
_entity_poly.type
_entity_poly.pdbx_seq_one_letter_code
_entity_poly.pdbx_strand_id
1 'polypeptide(L)'
;MVDMMVLQFPYQRFRIRDQDAPKPTFKLSFGPPINSCVLDGPAHISQATYPKYTQVVVLNRDRVYHQGDVLTVMVVARDRNRRKKTYGGDFFRARLVSSDRSSQASSAGHVTDYCNGIYTVQFSLYWAGNVSVSTEGICLQQSQAVWYKPQHFDTYLQCFSSLQFLHFLLLSVYLIMFFDSACTDFFCTTISSSNKTLQRNVLVLPAMWLFIHNFYSFTPVVLYQIKIQLVHPSEGVKVLQRVREVPNKRVFHCTFVNAKSHHKRQCFSSPTPRLSPQRQCDFSKPEVNGTWICQKPDKLPCSAISRCRWDSGKSWAKALRLASKEEKKLLQKPYLEMELELDPKEPIHVLEAELPTPQHLPACTWDKSAALGHWSGKVWKSSVCNVRVFGKEDIRRCLANKTVYFQGDSTIRQWSQRLQKVVPLKYDSSTMDFTALYGGDNSQWNISVRFQFQHFPLQGSAWPIFSTRPYIAETLDAEPGGPNTVIVVSLWAHFTAEPLEMIRSKLYAVRGAIHRLKRRAPGTRVFVRTGTTRNHDGGKIAFYLLGSDWLAYQITEVIREMFRADPDVVVLDTWDMSVCQPGKDNMHPDQTMVDSQLNTLFSHICPK
;
A
#
# COMPACT_ATOMS: atom_id res chain seq x y z
N MET A 1 38.86 34.60 -43.09
CA MET A 1 39.02 33.88 -41.80
C MET A 1 37.95 32.79 -41.80
N VAL A 2 38.05 31.70 -42.57
CA VAL A 2 38.93 30.51 -42.48
C VAL A 2 38.87 29.85 -41.10
N ASP A 3 38.63 28.55 -40.93
CA ASP A 3 37.71 27.57 -41.55
C ASP A 3 37.78 26.35 -40.62
N MET A 4 36.69 25.58 -40.55
CA MET A 4 36.58 24.31 -39.85
C MET A 4 37.54 23.26 -40.42
N MET A 5 38.41 22.66 -39.59
CA MET A 5 39.26 21.54 -40.00
C MET A 5 38.63 20.19 -39.59
N VAL A 6 38.26 19.44 -40.62
CA VAL A 6 37.84 18.04 -40.62
C VAL A 6 39.06 17.14 -40.38
N LEU A 7 38.92 16.10 -39.55
CA LEU A 7 39.83 14.95 -39.54
C LEU A 7 39.05 13.67 -39.81
N GLN A 8 39.25 13.13 -41.02
CA GLN A 8 38.92 11.75 -41.40
C GLN A 8 39.99 10.80 -40.86
N PHE A 9 39.58 9.60 -40.42
CA PHE A 9 40.46 8.43 -40.35
C PHE A 9 39.78 7.21 -41.01
N PRO A 10 40.55 6.31 -41.65
CA PRO A 10 40.08 5.46 -42.75
C PRO A 10 39.46 4.14 -42.31
N TYR A 11 38.54 3.65 -43.15
CA TYR A 11 38.02 2.28 -43.12
C TYR A 11 39.12 1.27 -43.45
N GLN A 12 39.46 0.38 -42.50
CA GLN A 12 40.13 -0.89 -42.78
C GLN A 12 39.21 -2.05 -42.37
N ARG A 13 38.88 -2.90 -43.36
CA ARG A 13 38.19 -4.19 -43.15
C ARG A 13 39.16 -5.18 -42.50
N PHE A 14 38.91 -5.56 -41.25
CA PHE A 14 39.48 -6.76 -40.66
C PHE A 14 38.39 -7.82 -40.47
N ARG A 15 38.54 -8.97 -41.15
CA ARG A 15 37.86 -10.22 -40.82
C ARG A 15 38.62 -10.84 -39.64
N ILE A 16 37.97 -10.93 -38.47
CA ILE A 16 38.48 -11.68 -37.32
C ILE A 16 37.53 -12.84 -37.05
N ARG A 17 38.10 -14.04 -36.90
CA ARG A 17 37.39 -15.30 -36.62
C ARG A 17 36.74 -15.25 -35.23
N ASP A 18 35.55 -15.81 -35.15
CA ASP A 18 34.56 -15.62 -34.10
C ASP A 18 34.74 -16.56 -32.88
N GLN A 19 35.95 -16.70 -32.33
CA GLN A 19 36.20 -17.68 -31.26
C GLN A 19 36.88 -17.20 -29.96
N ASP A 20 37.35 -15.96 -29.83
CA ASP A 20 37.99 -15.51 -28.57
C ASP A 20 37.58 -14.08 -28.15
N ALA A 21 36.28 -13.77 -28.13
CA ALA A 21 35.79 -12.53 -27.53
C ALA A 21 35.68 -12.68 -25.99
N PRO A 22 36.40 -11.88 -25.18
CA PRO A 22 36.20 -11.90 -23.73
C PRO A 22 34.78 -11.45 -23.41
N LYS A 23 34.04 -12.29 -22.67
CA LYS A 23 32.72 -11.95 -22.12
C LYS A 23 32.84 -10.60 -21.40
N PRO A 24 32.06 -9.56 -21.77
CA PRO A 24 32.12 -8.29 -21.08
C PRO A 24 31.64 -8.50 -19.64
N THR A 25 32.58 -8.58 -18.72
CA THR A 25 32.35 -8.54 -17.28
C THR A 25 32.17 -7.06 -16.94
N PHE A 26 30.98 -6.53 -17.20
CA PHE A 26 30.56 -5.29 -16.57
C PHE A 26 30.46 -5.58 -15.07
N LYS A 27 31.48 -5.14 -14.31
CA LYS A 27 31.35 -4.97 -12.87
C LYS A 27 30.31 -3.86 -12.66
N LEU A 28 29.06 -4.26 -12.46
CA LEU A 28 28.02 -3.40 -11.93
C LEU A 28 28.52 -2.85 -10.59
N SER A 29 28.76 -1.54 -10.52
CA SER A 29 28.79 -0.83 -9.25
C SER A 29 27.35 -0.82 -8.74
N PHE A 30 27.00 -1.82 -7.95
CA PHE A 30 25.75 -1.85 -7.21
C PHE A 30 25.69 -0.60 -6.32
N GLY A 31 24.53 0.07 -6.29
CA GLY A 31 24.23 0.94 -5.14
C GLY A 31 24.38 0.13 -3.85
N PRO A 32 24.64 0.77 -2.70
CA PRO A 32 24.77 0.05 -1.43
C PRO A 32 23.56 -0.89 -1.26
N PRO A 33 23.77 -2.14 -0.80
CA PRO A 33 22.66 -3.06 -0.61
C PRO A 33 21.59 -2.40 0.25
N ILE A 34 20.32 -2.68 -0.04
CA ILE A 34 19.18 -2.47 0.86
C ILE A 34 19.39 -3.42 2.07
N ASN A 35 20.41 -3.17 2.86
CA ASN A 35 20.74 -3.88 4.09
C ASN A 35 20.83 -2.84 5.20
N SER A 36 19.67 -2.28 5.53
CA SER A 36 19.47 -1.57 6.80
C SER A 36 19.69 -2.56 7.94
N CYS A 37 20.71 -2.33 8.76
CA CYS A 37 20.83 -2.86 10.12
C CYS A 37 20.53 -4.37 10.29
N VAL A 38 21.01 -5.23 9.39
CA VAL A 38 20.73 -6.68 9.49
C VAL A 38 21.46 -7.26 10.70
N LEU A 39 20.73 -8.00 11.55
CA LEU A 39 21.31 -8.72 12.67
C LEU A 39 22.40 -9.68 12.18
N ASP A 40 23.66 -9.43 12.54
CA ASP A 40 24.77 -10.37 12.39
C ASP A 40 24.80 -11.34 13.58
N GLY A 41 24.70 -12.66 13.31
CA GLY A 41 24.66 -13.69 14.36
C GLY A 41 23.30 -14.38 14.60
N PRO A 42 23.23 -15.45 15.42
CA PRO A 42 22.04 -16.28 15.58
C PRO A 42 20.81 -15.52 16.11
N ALA A 43 19.63 -15.79 15.54
CA ALA A 43 18.37 -15.20 15.97
C ALA A 43 17.89 -15.85 17.28
N HIS A 44 18.07 -15.16 18.41
CA HIS A 44 17.60 -15.63 19.71
C HIS A 44 16.29 -14.94 20.11
N ILE A 45 15.24 -15.72 20.32
CA ILE A 45 13.92 -15.20 20.75
C ILE A 45 13.96 -14.39 22.05
N SER A 46 14.93 -14.65 22.94
CA SER A 46 15.10 -13.91 24.19
C SER A 46 15.55 -12.46 23.98
N GLN A 47 16.09 -12.14 22.80
CA GLN A 47 16.54 -10.79 22.41
C GLN A 47 15.53 -10.06 21.52
N ALA A 48 14.49 -10.77 21.08
CA ALA A 48 13.47 -10.23 20.20
C ALA A 48 12.69 -9.08 20.82
N THR A 49 12.42 -8.07 19.99
CA THR A 49 11.64 -6.89 20.36
C THR A 49 10.28 -7.32 20.89
N TYR A 50 10.00 -6.95 22.13
CA TYR A 50 8.80 -7.30 22.85
C TYR A 50 7.89 -6.06 22.90
N PRO A 51 6.75 -6.05 22.19
CA PRO A 51 5.90 -4.87 22.03
C PRO A 51 5.52 -4.19 23.34
N LYS A 52 5.11 -4.96 24.35
CA LYS A 52 4.67 -4.45 25.66
C LYS A 52 5.74 -3.63 26.39
N TYR A 53 7.02 -3.91 26.16
CA TYR A 53 8.12 -3.21 26.84
C TYR A 53 8.83 -2.21 25.94
N THR A 54 8.51 -2.21 24.65
CA THR A 54 9.06 -1.23 23.70
C THR A 54 8.48 0.14 24.04
N GLN A 55 9.35 1.13 24.20
CA GLN A 55 8.93 2.46 24.64
C GLN A 55 8.69 3.36 23.44
N VAL A 56 7.62 4.15 23.48
CA VAL A 56 7.28 5.12 22.45
C VAL A 56 7.21 6.51 23.09
N VAL A 57 8.00 7.45 22.57
CA VAL A 57 8.14 8.80 23.12
C VAL A 57 7.93 9.81 22.02
N VAL A 58 6.96 10.72 22.20
CA VAL A 58 6.83 11.86 21.29
C VAL A 58 7.90 12.90 21.62
N LEU A 59 8.71 13.26 20.63
CA LEU A 59 9.75 14.27 20.77
C LEU A 59 9.15 15.67 20.63
N ASN A 60 9.67 16.64 21.39
CA ASN A 60 9.22 18.03 21.39
C ASN A 60 7.70 18.20 21.60
N ARG A 61 7.12 17.40 22.49
CA ARG A 61 5.66 17.38 22.73
C ARG A 61 5.09 18.76 23.05
N ASP A 62 5.80 19.54 23.85
CA ASP A 62 5.32 20.84 24.36
C ASP A 62 5.44 21.97 23.33
N ARG A 63 5.96 21.66 22.13
CA ARG A 63 5.99 22.58 21.00
C ARG A 63 4.55 22.80 20.49
N VAL A 64 4.24 24.04 20.11
CA VAL A 64 3.04 24.35 19.34
C VAL A 64 3.21 23.85 17.91
N TYR A 65 2.34 22.94 17.49
CA TYR A 65 2.32 22.40 16.13
C TYR A 65 1.29 23.13 15.27
N HIS A 66 1.62 23.35 14.02
CA HIS A 66 0.71 23.86 13.00
C HIS A 66 0.51 22.83 11.89
N GLN A 67 -0.59 22.95 11.16
CA GLN A 67 -0.77 22.20 9.93
C GLN A 67 0.45 22.39 9.00
N GLY A 68 0.98 21.29 8.45
CA GLY A 68 2.21 21.26 7.65
C GLY A 68 3.47 20.91 8.45
N ASP A 69 3.44 21.00 9.79
CA ASP A 69 4.55 20.56 10.63
C ASP A 69 4.75 19.04 10.56
N VAL A 70 5.92 18.59 11.05
CA VAL A 70 6.27 17.18 11.20
C VAL A 70 6.33 16.81 12.68
N LEU A 71 5.48 15.89 13.09
CA LEU A 71 5.51 15.27 14.41
C LEU A 71 6.52 14.11 14.40
N THR A 72 7.47 14.11 15.33
CA THR A 72 8.48 13.05 15.43
C THR A 72 8.27 12.23 16.70
N VAL A 73 8.23 10.91 16.54
CA VAL A 73 8.08 9.94 17.62
C VAL A 73 9.30 9.03 17.64
N MET A 74 9.93 8.89 18.80
CA MET A 74 11.03 7.97 19.02
C MET A 74 10.50 6.63 19.56
N VAL A 75 10.97 5.52 18.99
CA VAL A 75 10.71 4.17 19.49
C VAL A 75 12.03 3.59 20.00
N VAL A 76 12.02 3.11 21.23
CA VAL A 76 13.16 2.42 21.86
C VAL A 76 12.79 0.95 22.01
N ALA A 77 13.31 0.12 21.11
CA ALA A 77 13.05 -1.31 21.08
C ALA A 77 13.64 -1.98 22.33
N ARG A 78 12.84 -2.81 23.00
CA ARG A 78 13.24 -3.57 24.18
C ARG A 78 12.87 -5.03 24.06
N ASP A 79 13.69 -5.89 24.64
CA ASP A 79 13.41 -7.32 24.70
C ASP A 79 12.40 -7.66 25.82
N ARG A 80 12.05 -8.95 25.93
CA ARG A 80 11.13 -9.46 26.97
C ARG A 80 11.63 -9.26 28.42
N ASN A 81 12.93 -9.02 28.59
CA ASN A 81 13.57 -8.76 29.88
C ASN A 81 13.74 -7.25 30.12
N ARG A 82 13.08 -6.40 29.32
CA ARG A 82 13.13 -4.92 29.37
C ARG A 82 14.50 -4.33 29.05
N ARG A 83 15.43 -5.10 28.49
CA ARG A 83 16.74 -4.59 28.07
C ARG A 83 16.58 -3.87 26.73
N LYS A 84 17.22 -2.71 26.60
CA LYS A 84 17.28 -1.99 25.31
C LYS A 84 18.02 -2.84 24.30
N LYS A 85 17.52 -2.87 23.07
CA LYS A 85 18.27 -3.47 21.96
C LYS A 85 19.46 -2.60 21.60
N THR A 86 20.48 -3.21 21.02
CA THR A 86 21.73 -2.57 20.59
C THR A 86 21.93 -2.64 19.08
N TYR A 87 20.89 -3.07 18.35
CA TYR A 87 20.89 -3.25 16.91
C TYR A 87 19.48 -3.01 16.36
N GLY A 88 19.40 -2.70 15.06
CA GLY A 88 18.16 -2.44 14.33
C GLY A 88 17.57 -3.67 13.64
N GLY A 89 16.84 -3.44 12.55
CA GLY A 89 16.26 -4.46 11.67
C GLY A 89 14.82 -4.84 11.99
N ASP A 90 14.20 -4.28 13.03
CA ASP A 90 12.76 -4.42 13.28
C ASP A 90 11.96 -3.76 12.15
N PHE A 91 10.92 -4.44 11.66
CA PHE A 91 10.02 -3.90 10.65
C PHE A 91 8.79 -3.29 11.32
N PHE A 92 8.76 -1.96 11.39
CA PHE A 92 7.62 -1.19 11.87
C PHE A 92 6.80 -0.63 10.71
N ARG A 93 5.48 -0.55 10.92
CA ARG A 93 4.56 0.28 10.13
C ARG A 93 3.96 1.31 11.04
N ALA A 94 3.74 2.52 10.54
CA ALA A 94 3.15 3.58 11.33
C ALA A 94 2.13 4.37 10.53
N ARG A 95 1.07 4.81 11.20
CA ARG A 95 0.03 5.64 10.61
C ARG A 95 -0.59 6.58 11.63
N LEU A 96 -0.94 7.77 11.17
CA LEU A 96 -1.83 8.69 11.87
C LEU A 96 -3.23 8.48 11.32
N VAL A 97 -4.24 8.31 12.17
CA VAL A 97 -5.61 7.98 11.74
C VAL A 97 -6.60 8.81 12.54
N SER A 98 -7.58 9.41 11.87
CA SER A 98 -8.68 10.08 12.55
C SER A 98 -9.49 9.08 13.37
N SER A 99 -9.79 9.45 14.61
CA SER A 99 -10.69 8.72 15.52
C SER A 99 -12.12 8.81 15.03
N ASP A 100 -12.47 9.93 14.40
CA ASP A 100 -13.75 10.08 13.72
C ASP A 100 -13.69 9.35 12.36
N ARG A 101 -14.54 8.32 12.23
CA ARG A 101 -14.71 7.53 11.00
C ARG A 101 -15.40 8.31 9.87
N SER A 102 -15.98 9.47 10.16
CA SER A 102 -16.61 10.32 9.15
C SER A 102 -15.58 11.01 8.24
N SER A 103 -14.47 11.50 8.81
CA SER A 103 -13.42 12.20 8.06
C SER A 103 -12.60 11.27 7.18
N GLN A 104 -12.44 10.01 7.61
CA GLN A 104 -11.60 8.99 6.97
C GLN A 104 -10.21 9.52 6.63
N ALA A 105 -9.69 10.37 7.52
CA ALA A 105 -8.41 11.04 7.36
C ALA A 105 -7.28 10.17 7.92
N SER A 106 -6.23 9.96 7.15
CA SER A 106 -5.08 9.17 7.59
C SER A 106 -3.82 9.42 6.77
N SER A 107 -2.66 9.29 7.40
CA SER A 107 -1.35 9.42 6.73
C SER A 107 -0.38 8.34 7.23
N ALA A 108 0.59 7.97 6.37
CA ALA A 108 1.64 7.04 6.74
C ALA A 108 2.75 7.77 7.51
N GLY A 109 3.32 7.10 8.51
CA GLY A 109 4.51 7.57 9.21
C GLY A 109 5.78 7.02 8.57
N HIS A 110 6.77 7.89 8.35
CA HIS A 110 8.08 7.50 7.83
C HIS A 110 8.96 6.97 8.96
N VAL A 111 9.39 5.71 8.87
CA VAL A 111 10.23 5.06 9.88
C VAL A 111 11.69 5.13 9.48
N THR A 112 12.54 5.60 10.38
CA THR A 112 14.00 5.58 10.26
C THR A 112 14.60 4.70 11.35
N ASP A 113 15.43 3.74 10.95
CA ASP A 113 16.17 2.85 11.85
C ASP A 113 17.60 3.37 12.03
N TYR A 114 18.01 3.61 13.29
CA TYR A 114 19.36 4.07 13.63
C TYR A 114 20.36 2.93 13.87
N CYS A 115 19.97 1.69 13.57
CA CYS A 115 20.78 0.48 13.71
C CYS A 115 21.27 0.16 15.13
N ASN A 116 20.68 0.76 16.16
CA ASN A 116 21.12 0.63 17.54
C ASN A 116 19.97 0.32 18.51
N GLY A 117 18.81 -0.11 18.00
CA GLY A 117 17.59 -0.35 18.76
C GLY A 117 16.72 0.88 18.98
N ILE A 118 17.12 2.03 18.44
CA ILE A 118 16.34 3.27 18.41
C ILE A 118 15.83 3.51 16.99
N TYR A 119 14.59 3.96 16.90
CA TYR A 119 13.91 4.34 15.67
C TYR A 119 13.26 5.70 15.84
N THR A 120 13.12 6.44 14.75
CA THR A 120 12.20 7.58 14.69
C THR A 120 11.10 7.32 13.69
N VAL A 121 9.91 7.82 13.99
CA VAL A 121 8.74 7.82 13.13
C VAL A 121 8.31 9.26 12.93
N GLN A 122 8.30 9.71 11.68
CA GLN A 122 7.90 11.07 11.31
C GLN A 122 6.52 11.06 10.67
N PHE A 123 5.61 11.89 11.19
CA PHE A 123 4.26 12.09 10.66
C PHE A 123 4.10 13.53 10.18
N SER A 124 3.84 13.71 8.88
CA SER A 124 3.38 15.00 8.36
C SER A 124 1.96 15.29 8.86
N LEU A 125 1.76 16.45 9.47
CA LEU A 125 0.49 16.88 10.04
C LEU A 125 -0.35 17.59 8.98
N TYR A 126 -1.23 16.85 8.32
CA TYR A 126 -2.05 17.37 7.21
C TYR A 126 -3.30 18.14 7.64
N TRP A 127 -3.67 18.08 8.91
CA TRP A 127 -4.90 18.67 9.44
C TRP A 127 -4.64 19.34 10.79
N ALA A 128 -5.38 20.41 11.06
CA ALA A 128 -5.54 20.92 12.41
C ALA A 128 -6.45 19.99 13.24
N GLY A 129 -6.29 20.04 14.56
CA GLY A 129 -7.00 19.20 15.52
C GLY A 129 -6.10 18.68 16.63
N ASN A 130 -6.59 17.72 17.40
CA ASN A 130 -5.84 17.12 18.50
C ASN A 130 -5.26 15.78 18.07
N VAL A 131 -3.96 15.58 18.23
CA VAL A 131 -3.32 14.28 18.04
C VAL A 131 -3.20 13.59 19.39
N SER A 132 -4.02 12.57 19.63
CA SER A 132 -3.92 11.71 20.80
C SER A 132 -2.90 10.58 20.61
N VAL A 133 -2.24 10.32 21.72
CA VAL A 133 -1.31 9.22 21.91
C VAL A 133 -2.05 8.23 22.81
N SER A 134 -2.96 7.44 22.25
CA SER A 134 -3.78 6.51 23.05
C SER A 134 -3.80 5.14 22.39
N THR A 135 -3.51 4.11 23.19
CA THR A 135 -3.87 2.73 22.88
C THR A 135 -5.38 2.54 22.98
N GLU A 136 -5.90 1.56 22.24
CA GLU A 136 -7.32 1.24 22.05
C GLU A 136 -8.34 1.85 23.03
N GLY A 137 -9.18 2.75 22.48
CA GLY A 137 -10.62 2.71 22.71
C GLY A 137 -11.17 3.04 24.11
N ILE A 138 -11.12 4.30 24.51
CA ILE A 138 -12.26 4.94 25.20
C ILE A 138 -12.48 6.31 24.58
N CYS A 139 -13.17 6.34 23.44
CA CYS A 139 -14.03 7.47 23.12
C CYS A 139 -15.44 6.90 23.24
N LEU A 140 -16.05 7.04 24.42
CA LEU A 140 -17.49 6.85 24.56
C LEU A 140 -18.13 7.80 23.55
N GLN A 141 -18.85 7.24 22.58
CA GLN A 141 -19.70 8.00 21.68
C GLN A 141 -20.58 8.93 22.53
N GLN A 142 -20.31 10.23 22.49
CA GLN A 142 -21.38 11.18 22.74
C GLN A 142 -22.36 11.04 21.58
N SER A 143 -23.63 10.82 21.95
CA SER A 143 -24.83 10.83 21.09
C SER A 143 -25.42 9.47 20.66
N GLN A 144 -25.77 8.58 21.59
CA GLN A 144 -27.03 7.82 21.49
C GLN A 144 -27.66 7.67 22.88
N ALA A 145 -28.74 8.42 23.13
CA ALA A 145 -29.62 8.18 24.26
C ALA A 145 -30.37 6.85 24.01
N VAL A 146 -29.86 5.76 24.58
CA VAL A 146 -30.59 4.50 24.70
C VAL A 146 -31.09 4.41 26.13
N TRP A 147 -32.40 4.40 26.27
CA TRP A 147 -33.10 4.21 27.55
C TRP A 147 -32.78 2.82 28.12
N TYR A 148 -32.10 2.75 29.27
CA TYR A 148 -32.11 1.56 30.12
C TYR A 148 -32.23 1.95 31.60
N LYS A 149 -33.04 1.18 32.32
CA LYS A 149 -33.45 1.37 33.72
C LYS A 149 -32.25 1.26 34.71
N PRO A 150 -32.34 1.90 35.90
CA PRO A 150 -31.18 2.18 36.74
C PRO A 150 -31.00 1.15 37.86
N GLN A 151 -29.87 0.45 37.91
CA GLN A 151 -29.31 -0.11 39.14
C GLN A 151 -27.78 -0.05 39.04
N HIS A 152 -27.13 0.50 40.08
CA HIS A 152 -25.71 0.81 40.25
C HIS A 152 -25.23 2.19 39.76
N PHE A 153 -25.56 3.21 40.56
CA PHE A 153 -24.80 4.46 40.68
C PHE A 153 -23.60 4.18 41.58
N ASP A 154 -22.38 4.17 41.05
CA ASP A 154 -21.12 4.50 41.77
C ASP A 154 -19.89 4.26 40.87
N THR A 155 -19.75 4.96 39.73
CA THR A 155 -18.45 5.10 39.01
C THR A 155 -18.44 6.12 37.84
N TYR A 156 -19.03 7.31 37.98
CA TYR A 156 -18.89 8.37 36.95
C TYR A 156 -18.62 9.73 37.58
N LEU A 157 -17.37 10.00 37.93
CA LEU A 157 -16.92 11.32 38.38
C LEU A 157 -15.42 11.51 38.08
N GLN A 158 -15.03 11.41 36.81
CA GLN A 158 -13.67 11.72 36.36
C GLN A 158 -13.67 12.13 34.88
N CYS A 159 -14.36 13.22 34.51
CA CYS A 159 -14.15 13.92 33.23
C CYS A 159 -14.89 15.26 33.17
N PHE A 160 -14.64 16.17 34.11
CA PHE A 160 -14.91 17.60 33.90
C PHE A 160 -13.83 18.39 34.63
N SER A 161 -13.20 19.34 33.95
CA SER A 161 -12.42 20.35 34.65
C SER A 161 -13.39 21.14 35.54
N SER A 162 -13.07 21.23 36.82
CA SER A 162 -13.97 21.70 37.89
C SER A 162 -14.49 23.14 37.70
N LEU A 163 -13.89 23.93 36.81
CA LEU A 163 -14.36 25.30 36.51
C LEU A 163 -15.52 25.37 35.51
N GLN A 164 -15.63 24.44 34.57
CA GLN A 164 -16.65 24.52 33.51
C GLN A 164 -18.04 24.08 33.99
N PHE A 165 -18.09 23.12 34.91
CA PHE A 165 -19.33 22.67 35.53
C PHE A 165 -19.94 23.75 36.44
N LEU A 166 -19.08 24.50 37.15
CA LEU A 166 -19.50 25.60 38.00
C LEU A 166 -20.06 26.77 37.18
N HIS A 167 -19.45 27.09 36.02
CA HIS A 167 -19.97 28.13 35.13
C HIS A 167 -21.34 27.76 34.54
N PHE A 168 -21.53 26.49 34.16
CA PHE A 168 -22.79 25.99 33.63
C PHE A 168 -23.90 25.96 34.69
N LEU A 169 -23.56 25.59 35.94
CA LEU A 169 -24.46 25.66 37.10
C LEU A 169 -24.78 27.11 37.48
N LEU A 170 -23.79 28.01 37.48
CA LEU A 170 -24.00 29.42 37.82
C LEU A 170 -24.85 30.12 36.75
N LEU A 171 -24.62 29.88 35.46
CA LEU A 171 -25.44 30.43 34.37
C LEU A 171 -26.87 29.88 34.38
N SER A 172 -27.06 28.59 34.65
CA SER A 172 -28.40 28.00 34.75
C SER A 172 -29.17 28.51 35.97
N VAL A 173 -28.51 28.71 37.11
CA VAL A 173 -29.12 29.33 38.29
C VAL A 173 -29.41 30.82 38.07
N TYR A 174 -28.53 31.56 37.38
CA TYR A 174 -28.73 32.98 37.07
C TYR A 174 -29.90 33.19 36.10
N LEU A 175 -30.05 32.31 35.10
CA LEU A 175 -31.20 32.32 34.18
C LEU A 175 -32.50 31.95 34.88
N ILE A 176 -32.49 31.00 35.82
CA ILE A 176 -33.69 30.64 36.60
C ILE A 176 -34.11 31.80 37.51
N MET A 177 -33.17 32.49 38.16
CA MET A 177 -33.48 33.64 39.03
C MET A 177 -33.90 34.91 38.27
N PHE A 178 -33.45 35.10 37.02
CA PHE A 178 -33.88 36.24 36.19
C PHE A 178 -35.31 36.08 35.64
N PHE A 179 -35.80 34.86 35.48
CA PHE A 179 -37.17 34.61 34.99
C PHE A 179 -38.24 34.64 36.10
N ASP A 180 -37.85 34.50 37.37
CA ASP A 180 -38.77 34.62 38.52
C ASP A 180 -39.05 36.10 38.89
N SER A 181 -38.15 37.03 38.54
CA SER A 181 -38.28 38.46 38.90
C SER A 181 -38.99 39.32 37.84
N ALA A 182 -39.19 38.82 36.62
CA ALA A 182 -39.76 39.59 35.51
C ALA A 182 -41.26 39.30 35.23
N CYS A 183 -41.93 38.49 36.06
CA CYS A 183 -43.32 38.08 35.86
C CYS A 183 -44.36 38.82 36.72
N THR A 184 -43.98 39.85 37.50
CA THR A 184 -44.91 40.54 38.42
C THR A 184 -45.49 41.86 37.95
N ASP A 185 -45.04 42.47 36.85
CA ASP A 185 -45.61 43.75 36.40
C ASP A 185 -45.75 43.80 34.88
N PHE A 186 -46.89 43.34 34.35
CA PHE A 186 -47.64 44.00 33.28
C PHE A 186 -48.94 43.24 32.92
N PHE A 187 -50.09 43.92 33.11
CA PHE A 187 -51.46 43.62 32.70
C PHE A 187 -52.34 42.66 33.54
N CYS A 188 -53.06 43.23 34.50
CA CYS A 188 -54.43 42.82 34.87
C CYS A 188 -55.46 43.42 33.88
N THR A 189 -56.37 42.60 33.33
CA THR A 189 -57.81 42.92 33.27
C THR A 189 -58.64 41.66 32.98
N THR A 190 -59.73 41.55 33.72
CA THR A 190 -60.75 40.48 33.80
C THR A 190 -61.65 40.38 32.56
N ILE A 191 -61.76 39.21 31.91
CA ILE A 191 -62.99 38.71 31.26
C ILE A 191 -63.09 37.16 31.34
N SER A 192 -64.08 36.73 32.14
CA SER A 192 -65.02 35.60 32.05
C SER A 192 -64.73 34.30 31.24
N SER A 193 -64.89 33.20 31.99
CA SER A 193 -65.53 31.90 31.66
C SER A 193 -64.93 30.96 30.60
N SER A 194 -64.51 29.82 31.14
CA SER A 194 -64.54 28.45 30.58
C SER A 194 -63.40 28.00 29.65
N ASN A 195 -62.62 27.07 30.19
CA ASN A 195 -61.86 26.00 29.55
C ASN A 195 -60.99 26.35 28.32
N LYS A 196 -59.67 26.43 28.53
CA LYS A 196 -58.66 25.86 27.62
C LYS A 196 -57.27 25.87 28.24
N THR A 197 -56.88 24.70 28.75
CA THR A 197 -55.49 24.33 29.03
C THR A 197 -54.85 23.90 27.70
N LEU A 198 -54.23 24.82 26.96
CA LEU A 198 -53.13 24.55 26.03
C LEU A 198 -52.72 25.85 25.34
N GLN A 199 -51.44 25.98 25.00
CA GLN A 199 -50.80 27.12 24.32
C GLN A 199 -50.29 28.26 25.22
N ARG A 200 -49.28 27.96 26.04
CA ARG A 200 -48.23 28.97 26.35
C ARG A 200 -46.79 28.45 26.39
N ASN A 201 -46.56 27.14 26.28
CA ASN A 201 -45.22 26.53 26.40
C ASN A 201 -44.53 26.13 25.07
N VAL A 202 -44.97 26.62 23.91
CA VAL A 202 -44.46 26.11 22.62
C VAL A 202 -43.44 27.02 21.92
N LEU A 203 -43.18 28.24 22.41
CA LEU A 203 -42.27 29.18 21.71
C LEU A 203 -40.96 29.52 22.45
N VAL A 204 -40.76 29.06 23.70
CA VAL A 204 -39.53 29.38 24.46
C VAL A 204 -38.40 28.37 24.18
N LEU A 205 -38.74 27.11 23.88
CA LEU A 205 -37.75 26.05 23.64
C LEU A 205 -36.98 26.15 22.31
N PRO A 206 -37.56 26.58 21.17
CA PRO A 206 -36.81 26.68 19.91
C PRO A 206 -35.81 27.84 19.89
N ALA A 207 -36.14 28.96 20.54
CA ALA A 207 -35.29 30.15 20.58
C ALA A 207 -34.04 29.94 21.47
N MET A 208 -34.19 29.24 22.60
CA MET A 208 -33.06 28.86 23.47
C MET A 208 -32.11 27.88 22.79
N TRP A 209 -32.63 26.97 21.97
CA TRP A 209 -31.82 26.02 21.20
C TRP A 209 -30.99 26.71 20.09
N LEU A 210 -31.58 27.70 19.41
CA LEU A 210 -30.89 28.54 18.44
C LEU A 210 -29.85 29.48 19.06
N PHE A 211 -30.08 29.97 20.29
CA PHE A 211 -29.13 30.84 21.00
C PHE A 211 -27.89 30.06 21.50
N ILE A 212 -28.07 28.83 21.99
CA ILE A 212 -26.97 27.96 22.43
C ILE A 212 -26.14 27.47 21.22
N HIS A 213 -26.78 27.15 20.09
CA HIS A 213 -26.07 26.77 18.86
C HIS A 213 -25.30 27.92 18.20
N ASN A 214 -25.77 29.17 18.32
CA ASN A 214 -25.07 30.33 17.74
C ASN A 214 -23.91 30.86 18.59
N PHE A 215 -23.94 30.73 19.92
CA PHE A 215 -22.85 31.21 20.80
C PHE A 215 -21.77 30.16 21.07
N TYR A 216 -22.10 28.87 20.98
CA TYR A 216 -21.14 27.78 21.09
C TYR A 216 -21.02 27.04 19.76
N SER A 217 -20.38 27.69 18.78
CA SER A 217 -19.72 26.95 17.70
C SER A 217 -18.57 26.15 18.29
N PHE A 218 -18.87 25.02 18.95
CA PHE A 218 -17.87 23.99 19.18
C PHE A 218 -17.56 23.39 17.80
N THR A 219 -16.57 23.94 17.11
CA THR A 219 -15.91 23.17 16.05
C THR A 219 -15.43 21.88 16.71
N PRO A 220 -15.96 20.71 16.34
CA PRO A 220 -15.54 19.46 16.95
C PRO A 220 -14.04 19.30 16.71
N VAL A 221 -13.26 19.31 17.78
CA VAL A 221 -11.82 19.14 17.67
C VAL A 221 -11.56 17.72 17.19
N VAL A 222 -11.10 17.58 15.95
CA VAL A 222 -10.86 16.26 15.35
C VAL A 222 -9.71 15.59 16.10
N LEU A 223 -9.95 14.38 16.61
CA LEU A 223 -8.96 13.61 17.33
C LEU A 223 -8.25 12.63 16.40
N TYR A 224 -6.93 12.66 16.33
CA TYR A 224 -6.11 11.74 15.54
C TYR A 224 -5.30 10.81 16.44
N GLN A 225 -5.25 9.52 16.12
CA GLN A 225 -4.49 8.51 16.85
C GLN A 225 -3.20 8.15 16.12
N ILE A 226 -2.10 8.17 16.86
CA ILE A 226 -0.82 7.57 16.41
C ILE A 226 -0.89 6.06 16.60
N LYS A 227 -0.72 5.31 15.52
CA LYS A 227 -0.59 3.85 15.55
C LYS A 227 0.77 3.45 15.00
N ILE A 228 1.60 2.85 15.85
CA ILE A 228 2.88 2.23 15.47
C ILE A 228 2.74 0.74 15.71
N GLN A 229 2.98 -0.07 14.67
CA GLN A 229 2.85 -1.51 14.71
C GLN A 229 4.21 -2.16 14.49
N LEU A 230 4.62 -3.02 15.42
CA LEU A 230 5.69 -3.98 15.17
C LEU A 230 5.14 -5.08 14.27
N VAL A 231 5.50 -5.06 12.99
CA VAL A 231 5.12 -6.12 12.05
C VAL A 231 5.97 -7.35 12.29
N HIS A 232 7.30 -7.18 12.33
CA HIS A 232 8.24 -8.25 12.67
C HIS A 232 9.42 -7.71 13.47
N PRO A 233 9.87 -8.39 14.55
CA PRO A 233 11.15 -8.09 15.14
C PRO A 233 12.29 -8.47 14.19
N SER A 234 13.47 -7.87 14.36
CA SER A 234 14.67 -8.10 13.55
C SER A 234 15.08 -9.58 13.44
N GLU A 235 14.81 -10.36 14.47
CA GLU A 235 15.06 -11.81 14.54
C GLU A 235 14.07 -12.55 13.64
N GLY A 236 12.81 -12.12 13.63
CA GLY A 236 11.80 -12.62 12.70
C GLY A 236 12.13 -12.25 11.26
N VAL A 237 12.57 -11.01 11.01
CA VAL A 237 13.07 -10.54 9.72
C VAL A 237 14.23 -11.41 9.23
N LYS A 238 15.19 -11.74 10.11
CA LYS A 238 16.31 -12.64 9.77
C LYS A 238 15.82 -14.03 9.34
N VAL A 239 14.82 -14.58 10.00
CA VAL A 239 14.19 -15.86 9.59
C VAL A 239 13.54 -15.71 8.21
N LEU A 240 12.78 -14.64 7.98
CA LEU A 240 12.15 -14.37 6.68
C LEU A 240 13.19 -14.25 5.56
N GLN A 241 14.28 -13.52 5.79
CA GLN A 241 15.38 -13.36 4.84
C GLN A 241 16.01 -14.70 4.50
N ARG A 242 16.40 -15.50 5.51
CA ARG A 242 16.98 -16.83 5.29
C ARG A 242 16.03 -17.75 4.52
N VAL A 243 14.76 -17.80 4.91
CA VAL A 243 13.76 -18.63 4.24
C VAL A 243 13.53 -18.15 2.80
N ARG A 244 13.57 -16.85 2.55
CA ARG A 244 13.43 -16.27 1.20
C ARG A 244 14.53 -16.73 0.26
N GLU A 245 15.77 -16.82 0.72
CA GLU A 245 16.90 -17.20 -0.14
C GLU A 245 16.94 -18.68 -0.52
N VAL A 246 16.13 -19.54 0.12
CA VAL A 246 16.02 -20.94 -0.29
C VAL A 246 15.35 -21.05 -1.66
N PRO A 247 16.06 -21.51 -2.71
CA PRO A 247 15.49 -21.65 -4.05
C PRO A 247 14.50 -22.82 -4.09
N ASN A 248 13.57 -22.78 -5.04
CA ASN A 248 12.64 -23.89 -5.30
C ASN A 248 11.87 -24.38 -4.05
N LYS A 249 11.64 -23.49 -3.07
CA LYS A 249 10.86 -23.80 -1.85
C LYS A 249 9.35 -23.90 -2.12
N ARG A 250 8.87 -23.21 -3.17
CA ARG A 250 7.54 -23.43 -3.71
C ARG A 250 7.56 -24.63 -4.65
N VAL A 251 6.52 -25.45 -4.55
CA VAL A 251 6.32 -26.64 -5.36
C VAL A 251 5.31 -26.32 -6.45
N PHE A 252 5.74 -26.46 -7.69
CA PHE A 252 4.88 -26.32 -8.87
C PHE A 252 4.77 -27.67 -9.57
N HIS A 253 3.62 -27.90 -10.18
CA HIS A 253 3.44 -29.02 -11.09
C HIS A 253 2.86 -28.53 -12.41
N CYS A 254 3.37 -29.06 -13.51
CA CYS A 254 2.79 -28.89 -14.83
C CYS A 254 2.25 -30.21 -15.37
N THR A 255 1.22 -30.11 -16.19
CA THR A 255 0.65 -31.22 -16.95
C THR A 255 1.22 -31.22 -18.36
N PHE A 256 1.48 -32.41 -18.86
CA PHE A 256 1.92 -32.70 -20.22
C PHE A 256 0.86 -33.59 -20.84
N VAL A 257 0.28 -33.18 -21.97
CA VAL A 257 -0.90 -33.84 -22.53
C VAL A 257 -0.75 -34.08 -24.02
N ASN A 258 -1.27 -35.21 -24.48
CA ASN A 258 -1.61 -35.45 -25.88
C ASN A 258 -3.02 -36.05 -25.95
N ALA A 259 -3.45 -36.54 -27.11
CA ALA A 259 -4.79 -37.12 -27.28
C ALA A 259 -5.08 -38.36 -26.38
N LYS A 260 -4.04 -39.05 -25.87
CA LYS A 260 -4.18 -40.36 -25.19
C LYS A 260 -3.63 -40.39 -23.77
N SER A 261 -2.75 -39.46 -23.38
CA SER A 261 -2.07 -39.50 -22.09
C SER A 261 -1.95 -38.13 -21.43
N HIS A 262 -1.94 -38.16 -20.10
CA HIS A 262 -1.83 -36.99 -19.24
C HIS A 262 -0.79 -37.27 -18.14
N HIS A 263 0.32 -36.54 -18.16
CA HIS A 263 1.42 -36.72 -17.21
C HIS A 263 1.61 -35.46 -16.37
N LYS A 264 1.59 -35.61 -15.04
CA LYS A 264 1.91 -34.53 -14.10
C LYS A 264 3.38 -34.63 -13.69
N ARG A 265 4.12 -33.53 -13.78
CA ARG A 265 5.55 -33.44 -13.44
C ARG A 265 5.84 -32.20 -12.61
N GLN A 266 6.83 -32.28 -11.72
CA GLN A 266 7.23 -31.15 -10.88
C GLN A 266 8.05 -30.15 -11.70
N CYS A 267 7.86 -28.85 -11.41
CA CYS A 267 8.58 -27.76 -12.04
C CYS A 267 9.12 -26.74 -11.04
N PHE A 268 10.06 -25.94 -11.50
CA PHE A 268 10.97 -25.14 -10.69
C PHE A 268 11.17 -23.77 -11.32
N SER A 269 11.12 -22.72 -10.49
CA SER A 269 11.35 -21.33 -10.88
C SER A 269 12.83 -20.94 -10.87
N SER A 270 13.71 -21.83 -10.39
CA SER A 270 15.16 -21.65 -10.37
C SER A 270 15.88 -22.93 -10.80
N PRO A 271 17.13 -22.83 -11.30
CA PRO A 271 17.92 -24.00 -11.67
C PRO A 271 17.99 -25.02 -10.53
N THR A 272 17.85 -26.30 -10.86
CA THR A 272 17.87 -27.38 -9.86
C THR A 272 19.14 -28.20 -10.06
N PRO A 273 20.12 -28.18 -9.12
CA PRO A 273 21.40 -28.86 -9.29
C PRO A 273 21.30 -30.38 -9.47
N ARG A 274 20.13 -30.96 -9.16
CA ARG A 274 19.91 -32.41 -9.07
C ARG A 274 19.30 -33.04 -10.32
N LEU A 275 18.95 -32.24 -11.34
CA LEU A 275 18.36 -32.76 -12.58
C LEU A 275 19.40 -32.70 -13.69
N SER A 276 19.74 -33.85 -14.27
CA SER A 276 20.59 -33.89 -15.46
C SER A 276 19.83 -33.33 -16.67
N PRO A 277 20.51 -32.73 -17.67
CA PRO A 277 19.87 -32.15 -18.85
C PRO A 277 18.92 -33.10 -19.59
N GLN A 278 19.26 -34.40 -19.64
CA GLN A 278 18.45 -35.43 -20.30
C GLN A 278 17.12 -35.74 -19.58
N ARG A 279 17.01 -35.41 -18.29
CA ARG A 279 15.86 -35.70 -17.42
C ARG A 279 14.96 -34.49 -17.17
N GLN A 280 15.19 -33.38 -17.87
CA GLN A 280 14.43 -32.16 -17.72
C GLN A 280 13.91 -31.61 -19.05
N CYS A 281 12.84 -30.84 -18.95
CA CYS A 281 12.36 -29.93 -19.97
C CYS A 281 12.71 -28.51 -19.52
N ASP A 282 13.57 -27.84 -20.29
CA ASP A 282 13.97 -26.47 -20.02
C ASP A 282 13.11 -25.51 -20.86
N PHE A 283 12.28 -24.70 -20.20
CA PHE A 283 11.46 -23.66 -20.81
C PHE A 283 11.98 -22.26 -20.45
N SER A 284 13.22 -22.17 -19.98
CA SER A 284 13.87 -20.91 -19.65
C SER A 284 14.08 -20.07 -20.91
N LYS A 285 13.96 -18.75 -20.75
CA LYS A 285 14.17 -17.73 -21.78
C LYS A 285 15.23 -16.75 -21.28
N PRO A 286 16.53 -17.01 -21.57
CA PRO A 286 17.64 -16.18 -21.09
C PRO A 286 17.51 -14.70 -21.48
N GLU A 287 16.98 -14.41 -22.66
CA GLU A 287 16.79 -13.07 -23.22
C GLU A 287 15.86 -12.16 -22.39
N VAL A 288 14.99 -12.75 -21.57
CA VAL A 288 14.07 -12.03 -20.66
C VAL A 288 14.27 -12.42 -19.19
N ASN A 289 15.43 -13.01 -18.85
CA ASN A 289 15.75 -13.50 -17.52
C ASN A 289 14.64 -14.41 -16.93
N GLY A 290 14.04 -15.24 -17.79
CA GLY A 290 13.01 -16.19 -17.43
C GLY A 290 13.59 -17.57 -17.16
N THR A 291 13.33 -18.15 -15.99
CA THR A 291 13.67 -19.55 -15.70
C THR A 291 12.41 -20.35 -15.41
N TRP A 292 12.26 -21.48 -16.11
CA TRP A 292 11.21 -22.45 -15.83
C TRP A 292 11.64 -23.84 -16.28
N ILE A 293 11.91 -24.72 -15.32
CA ILE A 293 12.44 -26.06 -15.59
C ILE A 293 11.50 -27.10 -15.01
N CYS A 294 11.14 -28.11 -15.80
CA CYS A 294 10.27 -29.20 -15.39
C CYS A 294 10.98 -30.55 -15.48
N GLN A 295 10.59 -31.51 -14.64
CA GLN A 295 10.97 -32.91 -14.86
C GLN A 295 10.39 -33.41 -16.19
N LYS A 296 11.20 -34.13 -16.97
CA LYS A 296 10.77 -34.67 -18.26
C LYS A 296 9.72 -35.79 -18.06
N PRO A 297 8.59 -35.78 -18.80
CA PRO A 297 7.66 -36.91 -18.82
C PRO A 297 8.24 -38.07 -19.64
N ASP A 298 7.95 -39.31 -19.22
CA ASP A 298 8.62 -40.50 -19.76
C ASP A 298 8.20 -40.79 -21.22
N LYS A 299 6.95 -40.46 -21.57
CA LYS A 299 6.30 -40.85 -22.84
C LYS A 299 5.86 -39.67 -23.69
N LEU A 300 6.15 -38.43 -23.29
CA LEU A 300 5.72 -37.22 -23.99
C LEU A 300 6.89 -36.28 -24.27
N PRO A 301 6.85 -35.53 -25.39
CA PRO A 301 7.84 -34.47 -25.62
C PRO A 301 7.60 -33.29 -24.67
N CYS A 302 8.62 -32.47 -24.47
CA CYS A 302 8.51 -31.26 -23.64
C CYS A 302 7.51 -30.23 -24.19
N SER A 303 7.33 -30.18 -25.52
CA SER A 303 6.34 -29.34 -26.18
C SER A 303 4.89 -29.67 -25.80
N ALA A 304 4.63 -30.84 -25.19
CA ALA A 304 3.30 -31.24 -24.72
C ALA A 304 2.86 -30.54 -23.42
N ILE A 305 3.67 -29.63 -22.84
CA ILE A 305 3.29 -28.86 -21.65
C ILE A 305 1.99 -28.08 -21.89
N SER A 306 1.06 -28.14 -20.95
CA SER A 306 -0.27 -27.56 -21.12
C SER A 306 -0.62 -26.57 -20.01
N ARG A 307 -0.68 -27.03 -18.76
CA ARG A 307 -1.10 -26.21 -17.62
C ARG A 307 -0.16 -26.38 -16.45
N CYS A 308 0.04 -25.32 -15.68
CA CYS A 308 0.91 -25.35 -14.52
C CYS A 308 0.20 -24.78 -13.29
N ARG A 309 0.46 -25.34 -12.11
CA ARG A 309 -0.16 -24.94 -10.87
C ARG A 309 0.81 -24.99 -9.71
N TRP A 310 0.64 -24.04 -8.79
CA TRP A 310 1.25 -24.06 -7.47
C TRP A 310 0.55 -25.05 -6.53
N ASP A 311 1.33 -25.94 -5.93
CA ASP A 311 0.88 -26.84 -4.87
C ASP A 311 1.10 -26.16 -3.51
N SER A 312 0.08 -25.45 -3.03
CA SER A 312 0.15 -24.69 -1.77
C SER A 312 0.40 -25.58 -0.56
N GLY A 313 -0.23 -26.76 -0.49
CA GLY A 313 -0.06 -27.69 0.62
C GLY A 313 1.38 -28.17 0.77
N LYS A 314 1.98 -28.66 -0.32
CA LYS A 314 3.40 -29.08 -0.30
C LYS A 314 4.35 -27.92 -0.07
N SER A 315 4.05 -26.75 -0.64
CA SER A 315 4.86 -25.54 -0.46
C SER A 315 4.87 -25.07 0.99
N TRP A 316 3.71 -25.05 1.65
CA TRP A 316 3.59 -24.70 3.06
C TRP A 316 4.30 -25.70 3.95
N ALA A 317 4.14 -27.01 3.70
CA ALA A 317 4.85 -28.04 4.44
C ALA A 317 6.38 -27.89 4.31
N LYS A 318 6.88 -27.56 3.11
CA LYS A 318 8.30 -27.30 2.87
C LYS A 318 8.77 -26.03 3.58
N ALA A 319 8.04 -24.92 3.45
CA ALA A 319 8.38 -23.64 4.09
C ALA A 319 8.42 -23.77 5.63
N LEU A 320 7.46 -24.48 6.23
CA LEU A 320 7.42 -24.72 7.67
C LEU A 320 8.62 -25.55 8.17
N ARG A 321 9.26 -26.37 7.32
CA ARG A 321 10.47 -27.12 7.69
C ARG A 321 11.73 -26.27 7.65
N LEU A 322 11.70 -25.08 7.05
CA LEU A 322 12.84 -24.15 6.96
C LEU A 322 13.00 -23.24 8.18
N ALA A 323 12.07 -23.33 9.14
CA ALA A 323 12.10 -22.60 10.41
C ALA A 323 11.99 -23.59 11.59
N SER A 324 12.82 -23.38 12.61
CA SER A 324 12.80 -24.15 13.86
C SER A 324 11.50 -23.92 14.65
N LYS A 325 11.28 -24.69 15.71
CA LYS A 325 10.11 -24.48 16.59
C LYS A 325 10.19 -23.13 17.29
N GLU A 326 11.39 -22.70 17.66
CA GLU A 326 11.68 -21.46 18.36
C GLU A 326 11.51 -20.24 17.44
N GLU A 327 11.99 -20.33 16.20
CA GLU A 327 11.86 -19.27 15.20
C GLU A 327 10.41 -19.04 14.80
N LYS A 328 9.60 -20.10 14.74
CA LYS A 328 8.16 -19.98 14.45
C LYS A 328 7.42 -19.13 15.47
N LYS A 329 7.88 -19.09 16.74
CA LYS A 329 7.29 -18.24 17.78
C LYS A 329 7.49 -16.74 17.51
N LEU A 330 8.52 -16.35 16.74
CA LEU A 330 8.74 -14.96 16.29
C LEU A 330 7.70 -14.50 15.25
N LEU A 331 6.97 -15.45 14.66
CA LEU A 331 5.92 -15.23 13.67
C LEU A 331 4.54 -15.50 14.28
N GLN A 332 4.41 -15.26 15.58
CA GLN A 332 3.19 -15.42 16.37
C GLN A 332 3.13 -14.31 17.43
N LYS A 333 1.93 -14.07 17.98
CA LYS A 333 1.79 -13.19 19.15
C LYS A 333 2.64 -13.72 20.32
N PRO A 334 3.30 -12.84 21.10
CA PRO A 334 3.20 -11.38 21.08
C PRO A 334 4.24 -10.68 20.19
N TYR A 335 4.90 -11.35 19.23
CA TYR A 335 5.96 -10.76 18.40
C TYR A 335 5.50 -10.32 17.00
N LEU A 336 4.24 -10.58 16.64
CA LEU A 336 3.75 -10.43 15.28
C LEU A 336 2.57 -9.46 15.23
N GLU A 337 2.69 -8.45 14.36
CA GLU A 337 1.63 -7.49 14.03
C GLU A 337 1.01 -6.78 15.26
N MET A 338 1.84 -6.49 16.26
CA MET A 338 1.37 -5.88 17.51
C MET A 338 1.45 -4.36 17.43
N GLU A 339 0.34 -3.68 17.73
CA GLU A 339 0.35 -2.25 17.99
C GLU A 339 1.14 -1.99 19.28
N LEU A 340 2.06 -1.04 19.24
CA LEU A 340 2.85 -0.64 20.41
C LEU A 340 1.99 0.15 21.37
N GLU A 341 2.25 -0.03 22.66
CA GLU A 341 1.63 0.81 23.66
C GLU A 341 2.31 2.17 23.68
N LEU A 342 1.51 3.23 23.57
CA LEU A 342 1.99 4.59 23.74
C LEU A 342 1.48 5.10 25.09
N ASP A 343 2.38 5.69 25.87
CA ASP A 343 2.03 6.23 27.18
C ASP A 343 0.95 7.32 27.02
N PRO A 344 -0.22 7.17 27.67
CA PRO A 344 -1.29 8.14 27.58
C PRO A 344 -0.79 9.46 28.16
N LYS A 345 -0.81 10.50 27.33
CA LYS A 345 -0.43 11.86 27.66
C LYS A 345 -1.42 12.83 27.01
N GLU A 346 -1.50 14.05 27.54
CA GLU A 346 -2.40 15.10 27.04
C GLU A 346 -2.30 15.27 25.52
N PRO A 347 -3.42 15.34 24.78
CA PRO A 347 -3.39 15.45 23.31
C PRO A 347 -2.49 16.58 22.81
N ILE A 348 -1.80 16.35 21.70
CA ILE A 348 -0.97 17.37 21.07
C ILE A 348 -1.88 18.25 20.22
N HIS A 349 -1.94 19.54 20.54
CA HIS A 349 -2.75 20.49 19.80
C HIS A 349 -2.04 20.91 18.51
N VAL A 350 -2.70 20.67 17.38
CA VAL A 350 -2.27 21.12 16.06
C VAL A 350 -3.19 22.25 15.65
N LEU A 351 -2.64 23.44 15.57
CA LEU A 351 -3.35 24.64 15.16
C LEU A 351 -3.47 24.69 13.63
N GLU A 352 -4.50 25.37 13.15
CA GLU A 352 -4.54 25.76 11.74
C GLU A 352 -3.33 26.64 11.44
N ALA A 353 -2.68 26.40 10.30
CA ALA A 353 -1.66 27.33 9.85
C ALA A 353 -2.34 28.66 9.49
N GLU A 354 -1.76 29.79 9.92
CA GLU A 354 -2.19 31.12 9.44
C GLU A 354 -2.15 31.12 7.91
N LEU A 355 -3.33 31.20 7.27
CA LEU A 355 -3.56 30.99 5.84
C LEU A 355 -2.38 31.44 4.97
N PRO A 356 -1.48 30.52 4.58
CA PRO A 356 -0.68 30.74 3.40
C PRO A 356 -1.65 30.61 2.23
N THR A 357 -1.58 31.51 1.25
CA THR A 357 -2.26 31.36 -0.05
C THR A 357 -2.21 29.88 -0.47
N PRO A 358 -3.32 29.22 -0.88
CA PRO A 358 -3.31 27.82 -1.23
C PRO A 358 -2.14 27.57 -2.17
N GLN A 359 -1.09 26.89 -1.70
CA GLN A 359 0.01 26.52 -2.57
C GLN A 359 -0.56 25.51 -3.54
N HIS A 360 -0.99 26.00 -4.71
CA HIS A 360 -1.53 25.19 -5.76
C HIS A 360 -0.43 24.21 -6.16
N LEU A 361 -0.56 22.96 -5.70
CA LEU A 361 0.35 21.91 -6.09
C LEU A 361 0.38 21.87 -7.62
N PRO A 362 1.58 21.74 -8.21
CA PRO A 362 1.70 21.65 -9.65
C PRO A 362 0.95 20.41 -10.15
N ALA A 363 0.47 20.45 -11.38
CA ALA A 363 -0.12 19.26 -12.00
C ALA A 363 0.89 18.10 -12.01
N CYS A 364 0.39 16.87 -11.93
CA CYS A 364 1.23 15.69 -11.97
C CYS A 364 1.93 15.57 -13.32
N THR A 365 3.24 15.76 -13.31
CA THR A 365 4.13 15.69 -14.47
C THR A 365 4.93 14.39 -14.45
N TRP A 366 5.71 14.16 -15.51
CA TRP A 366 6.49 12.94 -15.71
C TRP A 366 7.67 12.78 -14.74
N ASP A 367 8.19 13.88 -14.21
CA ASP A 367 9.30 13.94 -13.26
C ASP A 367 8.90 13.73 -11.79
N LYS A 368 7.59 13.64 -11.50
CA LYS A 368 7.08 13.63 -10.12
C LYS A 368 6.46 12.28 -9.75
N SER A 369 7.06 11.61 -8.77
CA SER A 369 6.45 10.43 -8.13
C SER A 369 5.61 10.85 -6.92
N ALA A 370 4.33 10.48 -6.92
CA ALA A 370 3.34 10.89 -5.92
C ALA A 370 3.32 10.04 -4.63
N ALA A 371 4.48 9.50 -4.21
CA ALA A 371 4.54 8.56 -3.07
C ALA A 371 4.05 9.18 -1.75
N LEU A 372 4.31 10.47 -1.54
CA LEU A 372 3.90 11.20 -0.34
C LEU A 372 2.48 11.75 -0.48
N GLY A 373 1.68 11.53 0.55
CA GLY A 373 0.30 11.98 0.60
C GLY A 373 -0.45 11.53 1.84
N HIS A 374 -1.76 11.74 1.81
CA HIS A 374 -2.69 11.35 2.86
C HIS A 374 -4.07 11.02 2.29
N TRP A 375 -4.86 10.27 3.04
CA TRP A 375 -6.28 10.10 2.79
C TRP A 375 -7.07 11.23 3.43
N SER A 376 -8.02 11.79 2.70
CA SER A 376 -9.04 12.71 3.23
C SER A 376 -10.35 12.43 2.51
N GLY A 377 -11.41 12.14 3.27
CA GLY A 377 -12.74 11.88 2.70
C GLY A 377 -12.74 10.78 1.63
N LYS A 378 -12.07 9.64 1.89
CA LYS A 378 -11.91 8.51 0.94
C LYS A 378 -11.12 8.79 -0.33
N VAL A 379 -10.42 9.91 -0.41
CA VAL A 379 -9.61 10.27 -1.57
C VAL A 379 -8.15 10.42 -1.14
N TRP A 380 -7.25 9.81 -1.91
CA TRP A 380 -5.82 10.07 -1.74
C TRP A 380 -5.45 11.46 -2.26
N LYS A 381 -4.81 12.26 -1.41
CA LYS A 381 -4.25 13.57 -1.71
C LYS A 381 -2.74 13.44 -1.72
N SER A 382 -2.11 13.73 -2.85
CA SER A 382 -0.65 13.76 -2.92
C SER A 382 -0.12 15.09 -2.39
N SER A 383 1.05 15.03 -1.75
CA SER A 383 1.81 16.20 -1.31
C SER A 383 2.80 16.70 -2.37
N VAL A 384 2.92 15.99 -3.50
CA VAL A 384 3.92 16.26 -4.56
C VAL A 384 3.30 16.94 -5.78
N CYS A 385 2.08 16.54 -6.14
CA CYS A 385 1.36 17.07 -7.28
C CYS A 385 -0.16 17.03 -7.07
N ASN A 386 -0.89 17.83 -7.85
CA ASN A 386 -2.34 17.90 -7.79
C ASN A 386 -2.97 16.67 -8.46
N VAL A 387 -3.30 15.65 -7.66
CA VAL A 387 -4.05 14.48 -8.09
C VAL A 387 -5.54 14.82 -8.15
N ARG A 388 -6.10 14.77 -9.36
CA ARG A 388 -7.53 15.03 -9.61
C ARG A 388 -8.38 13.81 -9.30
N VAL A 389 -9.64 14.05 -8.95
CA VAL A 389 -10.66 13.00 -8.83
C VAL A 389 -11.40 12.91 -10.15
N PHE A 390 -11.49 11.72 -10.73
CA PHE A 390 -12.10 11.53 -12.05
C PHE A 390 -13.47 10.88 -11.94
N GLY A 391 -14.49 11.54 -12.47
CA GLY A 391 -15.79 10.94 -12.70
C GLY A 391 -15.77 10.02 -13.93
N LYS A 392 -16.85 9.25 -14.11
CA LYS A 392 -17.01 8.35 -15.27
C LYS A 392 -16.81 9.06 -16.62
N GLU A 393 -17.38 10.25 -16.77
CA GLU A 393 -17.26 11.03 -18.00
C GLU A 393 -15.86 11.58 -18.23
N ASP A 394 -15.13 11.95 -17.17
CA ASP A 394 -13.75 12.43 -17.27
C ASP A 394 -12.82 11.28 -17.68
N ILE A 395 -13.01 10.09 -17.10
CA ILE A 395 -12.26 8.87 -17.47
C ILE A 395 -12.50 8.55 -18.95
N ARG A 396 -13.77 8.55 -19.40
CA ARG A 396 -14.12 8.29 -20.79
C ARG A 396 -13.46 9.30 -21.74
N ARG A 397 -13.58 10.60 -21.44
CA ARG A 397 -12.96 11.68 -22.24
C ARG A 397 -11.44 11.54 -22.28
N CYS A 398 -10.82 11.24 -21.15
CA CYS A 398 -9.37 11.04 -21.06
C CYS A 398 -8.87 9.85 -21.89
N LEU A 399 -9.61 8.73 -21.86
CA LEU A 399 -9.22 7.51 -22.53
C LEU A 399 -9.57 7.47 -24.02
N ALA A 400 -10.34 8.44 -24.52
CA ALA A 400 -10.69 8.52 -25.94
C ALA A 400 -9.44 8.47 -26.83
N ASN A 401 -9.50 7.64 -27.88
CA ASN A 401 -8.39 7.35 -28.79
C ASN A 401 -7.13 6.78 -28.12
N LYS A 402 -7.25 6.09 -26.97
CA LYS A 402 -6.11 5.48 -26.28
C LYS A 402 -6.25 3.97 -26.14
N THR A 403 -5.09 3.33 -26.13
CA THR A 403 -4.96 1.93 -25.72
C THR A 403 -4.20 1.87 -24.41
N VAL A 404 -4.81 1.27 -23.39
CA VAL A 404 -4.24 1.09 -22.05
C VAL A 404 -3.92 -0.38 -21.80
N TYR A 405 -2.64 -0.68 -21.57
CA TYR A 405 -2.14 -1.99 -21.24
C TYR A 405 -1.79 -2.08 -19.75
N PHE A 406 -2.40 -3.03 -19.05
CA PHE A 406 -2.06 -3.42 -17.69
C PHE A 406 -1.30 -4.76 -17.75
N GLN A 407 -0.01 -4.77 -17.45
CA GLN A 407 0.81 -5.98 -17.49
C GLN A 407 1.27 -6.34 -16.09
N GLY A 408 0.96 -7.54 -15.60
CA GLY A 408 1.34 -7.88 -14.23
C GLY A 408 0.53 -8.95 -13.53
N ASP A 409 0.42 -8.77 -12.22
CA ASP A 409 -0.29 -9.68 -11.33
C ASP A 409 -1.80 -9.37 -11.17
N SER A 410 -2.45 -10.13 -10.31
CA SER A 410 -3.87 -9.97 -10.00
C SER A 410 -4.24 -8.60 -9.41
N THR A 411 -3.29 -7.81 -8.88
CA THR A 411 -3.57 -6.51 -8.25
C THR A 411 -3.70 -5.39 -9.29
N ILE A 412 -3.01 -5.47 -10.43
CA ILE A 412 -3.25 -4.55 -11.56
C ILE A 412 -4.43 -5.00 -12.42
N ARG A 413 -4.78 -6.29 -12.40
CA ARG A 413 -6.04 -6.77 -13.02
C ARG A 413 -7.27 -6.05 -12.45
N GLN A 414 -7.27 -5.69 -11.16
CA GLN A 414 -8.37 -4.95 -10.55
C GLN A 414 -8.61 -3.60 -11.23
N TRP A 415 -7.57 -2.95 -11.77
CA TRP A 415 -7.74 -1.69 -12.50
C TRP A 415 -8.47 -1.91 -13.82
N SER A 416 -8.10 -2.94 -14.59
CA SER A 416 -8.83 -3.34 -15.81
C SER A 416 -10.30 -3.70 -15.51
N GLN A 417 -10.55 -4.44 -14.42
CA GLN A 417 -11.90 -4.76 -13.95
C GLN A 417 -12.69 -3.52 -13.56
N ARG A 418 -12.05 -2.54 -12.92
CA ARG A 418 -12.68 -1.27 -12.60
C ARG A 418 -13.03 -0.50 -13.86
N LEU A 419 -12.13 -0.39 -14.83
CA LEU A 419 -12.39 0.35 -16.07
C LEU A 419 -13.49 -0.29 -16.93
N GLN A 420 -13.63 -1.62 -16.97
CA GLN A 420 -14.75 -2.27 -17.64
C GLN A 420 -16.12 -1.96 -17.01
N LYS A 421 -16.16 -1.62 -15.71
CA LYS A 421 -17.40 -1.21 -15.04
C LYS A 421 -17.70 0.26 -15.24
N VAL A 422 -16.68 1.10 -15.42
CA VAL A 422 -16.81 2.55 -15.50
C VAL A 422 -16.99 3.01 -16.94
N VAL A 423 -16.24 2.43 -17.88
CA VAL A 423 -16.36 2.69 -19.32
C VAL A 423 -17.13 1.53 -19.95
N PRO A 424 -18.09 1.76 -20.87
CA PRO A 424 -18.83 0.68 -21.54
C PRO A 424 -17.94 -0.03 -22.58
N LEU A 425 -17.00 -0.82 -22.07
CA LEU A 425 -16.08 -1.64 -22.85
C LEU A 425 -16.74 -2.98 -23.16
N LYS A 426 -16.72 -3.38 -24.43
CA LYS A 426 -17.18 -4.69 -24.90
C LYS A 426 -16.08 -5.72 -24.67
N TYR A 427 -16.33 -6.67 -23.77
CA TYR A 427 -15.49 -7.84 -23.56
C TYR A 427 -15.79 -8.88 -24.64
N ASP A 428 -14.77 -9.38 -25.33
CA ASP A 428 -14.90 -10.47 -26.29
C ASP A 428 -14.37 -11.78 -25.67
N SER A 429 -15.31 -12.65 -25.27
CA SER A 429 -14.98 -13.94 -24.66
C SER A 429 -14.36 -14.95 -25.63
N SER A 430 -14.40 -14.70 -26.94
CA SER A 430 -13.80 -15.59 -27.94
C SER A 430 -12.30 -15.37 -28.09
N THR A 431 -11.82 -14.15 -27.83
CA THR A 431 -10.42 -13.76 -27.96
C THR A 431 -9.72 -13.53 -26.61
N MET A 432 -10.48 -13.42 -25.51
CA MET A 432 -9.96 -13.14 -24.17
C MET A 432 -10.16 -14.30 -23.18
N ASP A 433 -9.10 -14.62 -22.43
CA ASP A 433 -9.12 -15.57 -21.30
C ASP A 433 -9.06 -14.77 -19.99
N PHE A 434 -10.17 -14.68 -19.24
CA PHE A 434 -10.23 -13.95 -17.96
C PHE A 434 -9.08 -14.26 -16.97
N THR A 435 -8.46 -15.44 -17.09
CA THR A 435 -7.32 -15.82 -16.26
C THR A 435 -5.99 -15.23 -16.75
N ALA A 436 -5.82 -14.98 -18.05
CA ALA A 436 -4.56 -14.59 -18.70
C ALA A 436 -4.65 -13.25 -19.47
N LEU A 437 -5.71 -13.02 -20.23
CA LEU A 437 -5.98 -11.81 -21.01
C LEU A 437 -7.39 -11.29 -20.71
N TYR A 438 -7.51 -10.07 -20.19
CA TYR A 438 -8.80 -9.49 -19.82
C TYR A 438 -8.89 -8.03 -20.27
N GLY A 439 -10.04 -7.54 -20.72
CA GLY A 439 -10.11 -6.18 -21.25
C GLY A 439 -11.39 -5.90 -22.02
N GLY A 440 -11.36 -4.92 -22.89
CA GLY A 440 -12.44 -4.70 -23.82
C GLY A 440 -12.24 -3.44 -24.65
N ASP A 441 -13.13 -3.27 -25.61
CA ASP A 441 -13.08 -2.16 -26.57
C ASP A 441 -14.35 -1.33 -26.53
N ASN A 442 -14.21 -0.04 -26.76
CA ASN A 442 -15.31 0.84 -27.07
C ASN A 442 -15.06 1.49 -28.42
N SER A 443 -15.87 1.13 -29.41
CA SER A 443 -15.78 1.66 -30.78
C SER A 443 -16.21 3.12 -30.90
N GLN A 444 -17.13 3.58 -30.05
CA GLN A 444 -17.66 4.96 -30.09
C GLN A 444 -16.59 6.01 -29.79
N TRP A 445 -15.67 5.72 -28.87
CA TRP A 445 -14.58 6.63 -28.47
C TRP A 445 -13.19 6.07 -28.76
N ASN A 446 -13.11 4.96 -29.51
CA ASN A 446 -11.86 4.29 -29.86
C ASN A 446 -10.98 4.04 -28.62
N ILE A 447 -11.56 3.39 -27.60
CA ILE A 447 -10.89 3.07 -26.34
C ILE A 447 -10.61 1.58 -26.29
N SER A 448 -9.37 1.20 -26.00
CA SER A 448 -9.01 -0.19 -25.78
C SER A 448 -8.34 -0.35 -24.42
N VAL A 449 -8.83 -1.27 -23.61
CA VAL A 449 -8.18 -1.67 -22.35
C VAL A 449 -7.79 -3.13 -22.45
N ARG A 450 -6.56 -3.45 -22.09
CA ARG A 450 -6.01 -4.81 -22.11
C ARG A 450 -5.27 -5.08 -20.81
N PHE A 451 -5.49 -6.22 -20.22
CA PHE A 451 -4.74 -6.75 -19.09
C PHE A 451 -4.09 -8.06 -19.51
N GLN A 452 -2.77 -8.16 -19.37
CA GLN A 452 -2.01 -9.39 -19.59
C GLN A 452 -1.41 -9.85 -18.27
N PHE A 453 -1.78 -11.05 -17.85
CA PHE A 453 -1.25 -11.66 -16.64
C PHE A 453 0.18 -12.15 -16.89
N GLN A 454 1.07 -11.88 -15.93
CA GLN A 454 2.46 -12.30 -15.93
C GLN A 454 2.67 -13.82 -16.15
N HIS A 455 3.87 -14.18 -16.62
CA HIS A 455 4.35 -15.56 -16.62
C HIS A 455 4.59 -16.12 -15.20
N PHE A 456 4.86 -17.42 -15.11
CA PHE A 456 5.23 -18.11 -13.87
C PHE A 456 6.49 -17.53 -13.21
N PRO A 457 6.64 -17.66 -11.87
CA PRO A 457 5.80 -18.42 -10.94
C PRO A 457 4.54 -17.67 -10.47
N LEU A 458 3.41 -18.39 -10.36
CA LEU A 458 2.10 -17.85 -9.96
C LEU A 458 1.61 -18.41 -8.63
N GLN A 459 1.05 -17.56 -7.78
CA GLN A 459 0.38 -17.96 -6.55
C GLN A 459 -1.13 -18.02 -6.77
N GLY A 460 -1.71 -19.21 -6.68
CA GLY A 460 -3.14 -19.44 -6.81
C GLY A 460 -3.50 -20.92 -6.92
N SER A 461 -4.78 -21.25 -6.79
CA SER A 461 -5.30 -22.63 -6.88
C SER A 461 -5.68 -23.05 -8.30
N ALA A 462 -5.72 -22.11 -9.25
CA ALA A 462 -6.07 -22.38 -10.65
C ALA A 462 -5.00 -23.22 -11.37
N TRP A 463 -5.38 -23.84 -12.49
CA TRP A 463 -4.49 -24.50 -13.46
C TRP A 463 -4.37 -23.66 -14.75
N PRO A 464 -3.68 -22.51 -14.70
CA PRO A 464 -3.51 -21.65 -15.86
C PRO A 464 -2.79 -22.36 -17.02
N ILE A 465 -3.20 -22.02 -18.23
CA ILE A 465 -2.54 -22.45 -19.47
C ILE A 465 -1.14 -21.84 -19.50
N PHE A 466 -0.14 -22.66 -19.85
CA PHE A 466 1.26 -22.25 -19.84
C PHE A 466 1.61 -21.28 -20.97
N SER A 467 1.10 -21.54 -22.17
CA SER A 467 1.43 -20.79 -23.39
C SER A 467 0.77 -19.41 -23.50
N THR A 468 -0.34 -19.14 -22.80
CA THR A 468 -1.10 -17.87 -22.91
C THR A 468 -0.52 -16.72 -22.08
N ARG A 469 0.67 -16.90 -21.51
CA ARG A 469 1.26 -15.98 -20.54
C ARG A 469 2.69 -15.63 -20.95
N PRO A 470 2.90 -14.76 -21.95
CA PRO A 470 4.25 -14.29 -22.28
C PRO A 470 4.92 -13.58 -21.10
N TYR A 471 6.24 -13.46 -21.14
CA TYR A 471 6.95 -12.59 -20.20
C TYR A 471 6.65 -11.11 -20.55
N ILE A 472 6.60 -10.26 -19.53
CA ILE A 472 6.32 -8.82 -19.70
C ILE A 472 7.31 -8.15 -20.67
N ALA A 473 8.59 -8.53 -20.62
CA ALA A 473 9.58 -8.00 -21.54
C ALA A 473 9.27 -8.35 -23.01
N GLU A 474 8.78 -9.56 -23.30
CA GLU A 474 8.39 -9.97 -24.65
C GLU A 474 7.18 -9.18 -25.16
N THR A 475 6.19 -8.95 -24.28
CA THR A 475 5.01 -8.15 -24.64
C THR A 475 5.36 -6.68 -24.89
N LEU A 476 6.33 -6.13 -24.16
CA LEU A 476 6.84 -4.77 -24.42
C LEU A 476 7.65 -4.69 -25.73
N ASP A 477 8.41 -5.74 -26.06
CA ASP A 477 9.17 -5.79 -27.31
C ASP A 477 8.26 -5.91 -28.53
N ALA A 478 7.16 -6.66 -28.42
CA ALA A 478 6.16 -6.84 -29.47
C ALA A 478 5.22 -5.63 -29.65
N GLU A 479 5.07 -4.79 -28.63
CA GLU A 479 4.15 -3.66 -28.66
C GLU A 479 4.68 -2.52 -29.56
N PRO A 480 3.94 -2.08 -30.59
CA PRO A 480 4.38 -0.94 -31.42
C PRO A 480 4.60 0.33 -30.60
N GLY A 481 3.75 0.59 -29.61
CA GLY A 481 3.76 1.80 -28.80
C GLY A 481 3.14 2.99 -29.53
N GLY A 482 3.38 4.20 -29.02
CA GLY A 482 2.97 5.46 -29.65
C GLY A 482 2.37 6.47 -28.66
N PRO A 483 2.05 7.69 -29.15
CA PRO A 483 1.54 8.79 -28.31
C PRO A 483 0.19 8.48 -27.62
N ASN A 484 -0.56 7.51 -28.15
CA ASN A 484 -1.85 7.07 -27.63
C ASN A 484 -1.78 5.78 -26.81
N THR A 485 -0.57 5.26 -26.57
CA THR A 485 -0.35 4.02 -25.84
C THR A 485 0.10 4.31 -24.41
N VAL A 486 -0.64 3.76 -23.45
CA VAL A 486 -0.32 3.81 -22.02
C VAL A 486 -0.07 2.39 -21.53
N ILE A 487 1.07 2.16 -20.87
CA ILE A 487 1.42 0.86 -20.32
C ILE A 487 1.68 1.00 -18.82
N VAL A 488 1.06 0.14 -18.01
CA VAL A 488 1.27 0.08 -16.57
C VAL A 488 1.74 -1.32 -16.20
N VAL A 489 2.93 -1.41 -15.62
CA VAL A 489 3.55 -2.67 -15.18
C VAL A 489 3.44 -2.81 -13.66
N SER A 490 3.01 -3.97 -13.17
CA SER A 490 2.92 -4.29 -11.73
C SER A 490 3.32 -5.72 -11.45
N LEU A 491 4.47 -5.93 -10.80
CA LEU A 491 5.06 -7.25 -10.62
C LEU A 491 5.57 -7.45 -9.19
N TRP A 492 4.72 -7.94 -8.27
CA TRP A 492 5.15 -8.13 -6.88
C TRP A 492 4.46 -9.29 -6.14
N ALA A 493 3.13 -9.39 -6.21
CA ALA A 493 2.37 -10.19 -5.25
C ALA A 493 2.74 -11.69 -5.29
N HIS A 494 3.05 -12.21 -6.48
CA HIS A 494 3.41 -13.62 -6.70
C HIS A 494 4.91 -13.92 -6.46
N PHE A 495 5.73 -12.91 -6.20
CA PHE A 495 7.19 -13.01 -6.05
C PHE A 495 7.68 -12.88 -4.61
N THR A 496 6.81 -12.57 -3.64
CA THR A 496 7.21 -12.47 -2.22
C THR A 496 7.86 -13.74 -1.68
N ALA A 497 7.46 -14.89 -2.22
CA ALA A 497 7.98 -16.21 -1.85
C ALA A 497 9.23 -16.63 -2.64
N GLU A 498 9.69 -15.86 -3.62
CA GLU A 498 10.89 -16.17 -4.41
C GLU A 498 12.11 -15.44 -3.83
N PRO A 499 13.34 -15.96 -4.05
CA PRO A 499 14.56 -15.21 -3.77
C PRO A 499 14.49 -13.80 -4.36
N LEU A 500 14.96 -12.79 -3.64
CA LEU A 500 14.81 -11.39 -4.06
C LEU A 500 15.48 -11.13 -5.42
N GLU A 501 16.61 -11.79 -5.68
CA GLU A 501 17.34 -11.69 -6.95
C GLU A 501 16.53 -12.17 -8.16
N MET A 502 15.56 -13.07 -7.99
CA MET A 502 14.70 -13.49 -9.10
C MET A 502 13.84 -12.34 -9.61
N ILE A 503 13.20 -11.58 -8.72
CA ILE A 503 12.36 -10.47 -9.13
C ILE A 503 13.20 -9.29 -9.62
N ARG A 504 14.35 -9.02 -8.97
CA ARG A 504 15.32 -8.01 -9.45
C ARG A 504 15.77 -8.31 -10.89
N SER A 505 16.16 -9.55 -11.17
CA SER A 505 16.59 -9.97 -12.51
C SER A 505 15.47 -9.83 -13.56
N LYS A 506 14.22 -10.15 -13.21
CA LYS A 506 13.06 -9.95 -14.10
C LYS A 506 12.75 -8.47 -14.35
N LEU A 507 12.79 -7.65 -13.31
CA LEU A 507 12.59 -6.21 -13.45
C LEU A 507 13.69 -5.56 -14.29
N TYR A 508 14.91 -6.09 -14.25
CA TYR A 508 16.01 -5.64 -15.12
C TYR A 508 15.71 -5.91 -16.60
N ALA A 509 15.22 -7.10 -16.94
CA ALA A 509 14.80 -7.42 -18.31
C ALA A 509 13.62 -6.54 -18.77
N VAL A 510 12.64 -6.29 -17.88
CA VAL A 510 11.52 -5.38 -18.14
C VAL A 510 12.03 -3.96 -18.40
N ARG A 511 12.94 -3.44 -17.58
CA ARG A 511 13.54 -2.11 -17.77
C ARG A 511 14.23 -2.00 -19.14
N GLY A 512 15.02 -3.01 -19.52
CA GLY A 512 15.65 -3.06 -20.84
C GLY A 512 14.63 -3.05 -22.00
N ALA A 513 13.51 -3.78 -21.85
CA ALA A 513 12.43 -3.78 -22.83
C ALA A 513 11.70 -2.42 -22.91
N ILE A 514 11.50 -1.75 -21.78
CA ILE A 514 10.95 -0.38 -21.74
C ILE A 514 11.83 0.57 -22.54
N HIS A 515 13.16 0.56 -22.34
CA HIS A 515 14.05 1.42 -23.11
C HIS A 515 14.04 1.10 -24.62
N ARG A 516 13.90 -0.17 -25.02
CA ARG A 516 13.73 -0.55 -26.43
C ARG A 516 12.42 -0.01 -26.99
N LEU A 517 11.32 -0.15 -26.26
CA LEU A 517 10.02 0.41 -26.61
C LEU A 517 10.08 1.93 -26.74
N LYS A 518 10.73 2.63 -25.80
CA LYS A 518 10.83 4.09 -25.79
C LYS A 518 11.69 4.63 -26.92
N ARG A 519 12.77 3.92 -27.30
CA ARG A 519 13.53 4.24 -28.52
C ARG A 519 12.71 4.06 -29.80
N ARG A 520 11.88 3.01 -29.87
CA ARG A 520 11.02 2.73 -31.02
C ARG A 520 9.84 3.69 -31.11
N ALA A 521 9.24 4.04 -29.98
CA ALA A 521 8.05 4.88 -29.90
C ALA A 521 8.13 5.83 -28.68
N PRO A 522 8.85 6.96 -28.80
CA PRO A 522 9.09 7.90 -27.69
C PRO A 522 7.82 8.46 -27.04
N GLY A 523 6.73 8.57 -27.81
CA GLY A 523 5.43 9.04 -27.31
C GLY A 523 4.74 8.10 -26.32
N THR A 524 5.20 6.84 -26.18
CA THR A 524 4.59 5.86 -25.28
C THR A 524 4.75 6.26 -23.81
N ARG A 525 3.67 6.16 -23.04
CA ARG A 525 3.68 6.46 -21.59
C ARG A 525 3.73 5.16 -20.79
N VAL A 526 4.83 4.95 -20.07
CA VAL A 526 5.09 3.76 -19.27
C VAL A 526 5.11 4.07 -17.77
N PHE A 527 4.34 3.32 -17.01
CA PHE A 527 4.24 3.44 -15.56
C PHE A 527 4.63 2.12 -14.89
N VAL A 528 5.29 2.20 -13.74
CA VAL A 528 5.56 1.03 -12.89
C VAL A 528 4.92 1.24 -11.54
N ARG A 529 4.10 0.30 -11.09
CA ARG A 529 3.39 0.36 -9.81
C ARG A 529 4.13 -0.45 -8.75
N THR A 530 4.24 0.09 -7.54
CA THR A 530 4.80 -0.63 -6.38
C THR A 530 3.78 -1.59 -5.74
N GLY A 531 4.22 -2.35 -4.74
CA GLY A 531 3.33 -3.24 -3.98
C GLY A 531 2.40 -2.48 -3.02
N THR A 532 1.52 -3.24 -2.38
CA THR A 532 0.66 -2.75 -1.28
C THR A 532 0.77 -3.66 -0.07
N THR A 533 0.32 -3.18 1.08
CA THR A 533 0.10 -4.01 2.27
C THR A 533 -0.94 -5.11 1.99
N ARG A 534 -0.99 -6.13 2.86
CA ARG A 534 -1.99 -7.21 2.76
C ARG A 534 -2.51 -7.65 4.12
N ASN A 535 -3.65 -8.35 4.08
CA ASN A 535 -4.20 -8.99 5.28
C ASN A 535 -3.41 -10.25 5.66
N HIS A 536 -3.23 -10.46 6.96
CA HIS A 536 -2.73 -11.71 7.53
C HIS A 536 -3.67 -12.34 8.59
N ASP A 537 -4.92 -11.87 8.71
CA ASP A 537 -5.96 -12.40 9.60
C ASP A 537 -6.11 -13.93 9.47
N GLY A 538 -6.07 -14.64 10.60
CA GLY A 538 -6.14 -16.12 10.65
C GLY A 538 -4.94 -16.84 10.02
N GLY A 539 -3.89 -16.09 9.65
CA GLY A 539 -2.77 -16.53 8.83
C GLY A 539 -1.93 -17.62 9.50
N LYS A 540 -1.94 -18.81 8.90
CA LYS A 540 -0.95 -19.85 9.19
C LYS A 540 0.45 -19.26 9.07
N ILE A 541 1.39 -19.68 9.93
CA ILE A 541 2.80 -19.22 9.92
C ILE A 541 3.43 -19.27 8.50
N ALA A 542 3.03 -20.24 7.68
CA ALA A 542 3.48 -20.36 6.29
C ALA A 542 3.14 -19.14 5.40
N PHE A 543 2.06 -18.40 5.70
CA PHE A 543 1.72 -17.17 4.98
C PHE A 543 2.72 -16.06 5.29
N TYR A 544 3.08 -15.86 6.56
CA TYR A 544 4.10 -14.88 6.94
C TYR A 544 5.47 -15.25 6.34
N LEU A 545 5.84 -16.54 6.38
CA LEU A 545 7.11 -17.02 5.81
C LEU A 545 7.24 -16.80 4.30
N LEU A 546 6.14 -16.78 3.55
CA LEU A 546 6.15 -16.74 2.09
C LEU A 546 5.58 -15.45 1.50
N GLY A 547 4.98 -14.60 2.32
CA GLY A 547 4.28 -13.44 1.83
C GLY A 547 3.93 -12.43 2.88
N SER A 548 4.76 -12.21 3.91
CA SER A 548 4.58 -11.07 4.81
C SER A 548 4.74 -9.72 4.10
N ASP A 549 4.26 -8.66 4.75
CA ASP A 549 4.45 -7.28 4.30
C ASP A 549 5.93 -6.88 4.23
N TRP A 550 6.80 -7.41 5.09
CA TRP A 550 8.24 -7.18 4.96
C TRP A 550 8.75 -7.70 3.60
N LEU A 551 8.36 -8.91 3.19
CA LEU A 551 8.75 -9.48 1.90
C LEU A 551 8.21 -8.65 0.72
N ALA A 552 7.00 -8.11 0.84
CA ALA A 552 6.40 -7.24 -0.16
C ALA A 552 7.09 -5.86 -0.23
N TYR A 553 7.45 -5.29 0.91
CA TYR A 553 8.17 -4.01 1.00
C TYR A 553 9.55 -4.10 0.35
N GLN A 554 10.28 -5.19 0.57
CA GLN A 554 11.57 -5.41 -0.09
C GLN A 554 11.46 -5.41 -1.63
N ILE A 555 10.35 -5.92 -2.20
CA ILE A 555 10.12 -5.82 -3.66
C ILE A 555 9.80 -4.38 -4.07
N THR A 556 9.03 -3.66 -3.25
CA THR A 556 8.76 -2.23 -3.46
C THR A 556 10.05 -1.42 -3.47
N GLU A 557 11.00 -1.70 -2.58
CA GLU A 557 12.31 -1.06 -2.56
C GLU A 557 13.12 -1.36 -3.83
N VAL A 558 13.12 -2.61 -4.31
CA VAL A 558 13.76 -2.93 -5.60
C VAL A 558 13.12 -2.16 -6.76
N ILE A 559 11.79 -2.03 -6.79
CA ILE A 559 11.11 -1.24 -7.82
C ILE A 559 11.53 0.24 -7.74
N ARG A 560 11.60 0.81 -6.52
CA ARG A 560 12.05 2.19 -6.30
C ARG A 560 13.49 2.39 -6.75
N GLU A 561 14.39 1.51 -6.33
CA GLU A 561 15.81 1.50 -6.72
C GLU A 561 15.99 1.48 -8.24
N MET A 562 15.22 0.63 -8.93
CA MET A 562 15.39 0.41 -10.37
C MET A 562 14.76 1.48 -11.26
N PHE A 563 13.62 2.05 -10.86
CA PHE A 563 12.79 2.87 -11.75
C PHE A 563 12.61 4.32 -11.30
N ARG A 564 12.87 4.69 -10.04
CA ARG A 564 12.59 6.06 -9.56
C ARG A 564 13.45 7.12 -10.27
N ALA A 565 14.70 6.80 -10.57
CA ALA A 565 15.62 7.66 -11.31
C ALA A 565 15.60 7.41 -12.83
N ASP A 566 14.73 6.53 -13.31
CA ASP A 566 14.65 6.18 -14.73
C ASP A 566 13.79 7.22 -15.47
N PRO A 567 14.34 7.97 -16.44
CA PRO A 567 13.60 9.02 -17.15
C PRO A 567 12.52 8.46 -18.08
N ASP A 568 12.54 7.17 -18.41
CA ASP A 568 11.58 6.51 -19.30
C ASP A 568 10.35 5.97 -18.58
N VAL A 569 10.26 6.13 -17.25
CA VAL A 569 9.21 5.53 -16.41
C VAL A 569 8.71 6.50 -15.34
N VAL A 570 7.40 6.48 -15.08
CA VAL A 570 6.82 7.07 -13.86
C VAL A 570 6.50 5.97 -12.85
N VAL A 571 7.04 6.08 -11.63
CA VAL A 571 6.69 5.17 -10.54
C VAL A 571 5.42 5.64 -9.85
N LEU A 572 4.36 4.82 -9.97
CA LEU A 572 3.12 4.95 -9.22
C LEU A 572 3.30 4.23 -7.87
N ASP A 573 3.84 4.95 -6.90
CA ASP A 573 4.13 4.40 -5.58
C ASP A 573 2.86 4.34 -4.71
N THR A 574 2.41 3.14 -4.39
CA THR A 574 1.16 2.87 -3.67
C THR A 574 1.37 2.38 -2.25
N TRP A 575 2.61 2.30 -1.76
CA TRP A 575 2.89 1.68 -0.47
C TRP A 575 2.28 2.47 0.69
N ASP A 576 2.60 3.75 0.80
CA ASP A 576 2.12 4.62 1.89
C ASP A 576 0.60 4.76 1.86
N MET A 577 0.03 4.85 0.66
CA MET A 577 -1.40 4.82 0.41
C MET A 577 -2.06 3.57 1.01
N SER A 578 -1.39 2.41 0.95
CA SER A 578 -1.89 1.16 1.55
C SER A 578 -1.65 1.03 3.05
N VAL A 579 -0.52 1.54 3.57
CA VAL A 579 -0.20 1.53 5.01
C VAL A 579 -1.27 2.26 5.83
N CYS A 580 -1.75 3.38 5.30
CA CYS A 580 -2.75 4.21 5.97
C CYS A 580 -4.13 4.13 5.33
N GLN A 581 -4.46 3.07 4.57
CA GLN A 581 -5.76 2.98 3.90
C GLN A 581 -6.96 3.02 4.87
N PRO A 582 -8.09 3.65 4.49
CA PRO A 582 -9.31 3.68 5.31
C PRO A 582 -9.94 2.29 5.50
N GLY A 583 -9.77 1.41 4.51
CA GLY A 583 -10.23 0.03 4.54
C GLY A 583 -9.35 -0.89 5.39
N LYS A 584 -9.75 -2.16 5.48
CA LYS A 584 -8.88 -3.20 6.06
C LYS A 584 -7.70 -3.47 5.13
N ASP A 585 -6.56 -3.82 5.71
CA ASP A 585 -5.42 -4.32 4.95
C ASP A 585 -5.85 -5.50 4.06
N ASN A 586 -5.55 -5.41 2.77
CA ASN A 586 -5.86 -6.45 1.79
C ASN A 586 -4.96 -6.28 0.55
N MET A 587 -4.38 -7.37 0.06
CA MET A 587 -3.59 -7.34 -1.19
C MET A 587 -4.45 -7.01 -2.41
N HIS A 588 -5.74 -7.34 -2.36
CA HIS A 588 -6.75 -6.93 -3.32
C HIS A 588 -7.61 -5.86 -2.64
N PRO A 589 -7.14 -4.62 -2.58
CA PRO A 589 -7.83 -3.60 -1.80
C PRO A 589 -9.19 -3.26 -2.40
N ASP A 590 -10.00 -2.55 -1.62
CA ASP A 590 -11.35 -2.18 -2.02
C ASP A 590 -11.37 -1.15 -3.17
N GLN A 591 -12.58 -0.82 -3.62
CA GLN A 591 -12.75 0.13 -4.74
C GLN A 591 -12.24 1.54 -4.42
N THR A 592 -12.28 1.97 -3.15
CA THR A 592 -11.79 3.30 -2.73
C THR A 592 -10.29 3.43 -3.02
N MET A 593 -9.53 2.40 -2.69
CA MET A 593 -8.10 2.30 -2.97
C MET A 593 -7.83 2.23 -4.48
N VAL A 594 -8.55 1.36 -5.21
CA VAL A 594 -8.38 1.23 -6.66
C VAL A 594 -8.68 2.54 -7.39
N ASP A 595 -9.75 3.25 -7.00
CA ASP A 595 -10.13 4.53 -7.62
C ASP A 595 -9.09 5.62 -7.33
N SER A 596 -8.54 5.68 -6.13
CA SER A 596 -7.48 6.64 -5.80
C SER A 596 -6.15 6.35 -6.54
N GLN A 597 -5.83 5.08 -6.74
CA GLN A 597 -4.69 4.70 -7.57
C GLN A 597 -4.90 5.07 -9.05
N LEU A 598 -6.11 4.84 -9.59
CA LEU A 598 -6.47 5.25 -10.94
C LEU A 598 -6.48 6.77 -11.11
N ASN A 599 -6.96 7.52 -10.11
CA ASN A 599 -6.89 8.98 -10.09
C ASN A 599 -5.45 9.48 -10.24
N THR A 600 -4.49 8.79 -9.61
CA THR A 600 -3.06 9.10 -9.75
C THR A 600 -2.60 8.87 -11.18
N LEU A 601 -2.87 7.70 -11.77
CA LEU A 601 -2.56 7.41 -13.19
C LEU A 601 -3.17 8.47 -14.13
N PHE A 602 -4.46 8.75 -13.98
CA PHE A 602 -5.20 9.69 -14.82
C PHE A 602 -4.71 11.12 -14.69
N SER A 603 -4.23 11.51 -13.50
CA SER A 603 -3.62 12.83 -13.32
C SER A 603 -2.33 13.00 -14.14
N HIS A 604 -1.61 11.93 -14.45
CA HIS A 604 -0.46 11.97 -15.36
C HIS A 604 -0.83 11.86 -16.83
N ILE A 605 -1.93 11.18 -17.17
CA ILE A 605 -2.24 10.89 -18.58
C ILE A 605 -3.29 11.78 -19.23
N CYS A 606 -4.20 12.35 -18.45
CA CYS A 606 -5.31 13.13 -18.96
C CYS A 606 -4.93 14.61 -19.13
N PRO A 607 -5.40 15.29 -20.19
CA PRO A 607 -5.24 16.74 -20.32
C PRO A 607 -5.86 17.47 -19.13
N LYS A 608 -5.38 18.69 -18.87
CA LYS A 608 -5.90 19.54 -17.79
C LYS A 608 -7.36 19.85 -18.01
#